data_AF-A0A9W7T1U3-F1
#
_entry.id   AF-A0A9W7T1U3-F1
#
_cell.length_a   1.000
_cell.length_b   1.000
_cell.length_c   1.000
_cell.angle_alpha   90.00
_cell.angle_beta   90.00
_cell.angle_gamma   90.00
#
_symmetry.space_group_name_H-M   'P 1'
#
loop_
_entity.id
_entity.type
_entity.pdbx_description
1 polymer ?
#
loop_
_entity_poly.entity_id
_entity_poly.type
_entity_poly.pdbx_seq_one_letter_code
_entity_poly.pdbx_strand_id
1 'polypeptide(L)'
;MATGKHENHQLKASDLFDVSHITAVVTGGGTGIGLMITQALVANGAKVYITGRRPEVLEQTVKLYDTGPGRLFALPGDVSSKDSAVKLALTVEDLEPNGIHLLVNNAGVARDGNTSFSKNGQPDFGDAKSISEHFLKSEDGQFDETFRTNVTGQYFTSMAFLPLLAKGRDVTPGYTSQIVNVSSISGQLKGSSNGQFAYAASKAAFTHLSRMLASTLKSCKIRVNVIAPGIFPSEMTAQSSGEDNKSELKMDFTNRILIQVLGPAMNWPKLRERIICMVLGCIALSTLQLVGRLYHDDAAASLMAKASAWIPETKHSTSKLQPILVNTQNSTDAPALHGYAFATFLGSNHMADGEKALAGYEDPYFVGARILAYQLLHAPDTKSNIPFIVLVTPGVDEEKRRRLEADGAIVKEVDRVDPGNVVTTQERWADVLDKFRMWQMTQFERIAFLDADVVLFKRIDKLFDDPAAELQATAQEGDDWEAEVLPSHYVLAGSAGTAPNHGWPPKYPFPKYMNAGVFVLRPDLKLLEYYMSLMHLPDLPFDPLFPEQNLLFYAHRRDGPMPWRQIDFKWVTHKTTVKDIKSGVRMAHDHFWEPVHESVGAILKGKKREMEKFWAERGA
;
A
#
# COMPACT_ATOMS: atom_id res chain seq x y z
N MET A 1 7.27 23.41 35.32
CA MET A 1 7.70 22.00 35.50
C MET A 1 6.54 21.13 35.05
N ALA A 2 6.68 20.34 33.99
CA ALA A 2 5.67 19.37 33.62
C ALA A 2 5.92 18.11 34.46
N THR A 3 5.07 17.86 35.46
CA THR A 3 5.11 16.63 36.24
C THR A 3 4.42 15.54 35.43
N GLY A 4 5.05 14.39 35.18
CA GLY A 4 4.46 13.24 34.47
C GLY A 4 3.31 12.54 35.23
N LYS A 5 2.60 13.25 36.10
CA LYS A 5 1.45 12.79 36.88
C LYS A 5 0.15 13.08 36.12
N HIS A 6 0.04 12.63 34.87
CA HIS A 6 -1.24 12.69 34.18
C HIS A 6 -2.08 11.49 34.59
N GLU A 7 -3.30 11.72 35.04
CA GLU A 7 -4.27 10.66 35.30
C GLU A 7 -4.92 10.21 33.99
N ASN A 8 -5.33 8.93 33.90
CA ASN A 8 -5.93 8.38 32.67
C ASN A 8 -7.15 9.18 32.17
N HIS A 9 -7.86 9.86 33.06
CA HIS A 9 -9.00 10.69 32.67
C HIS A 9 -8.61 11.91 31.81
N GLN A 10 -7.37 12.41 31.95
CA GLN A 10 -6.81 13.54 31.19
C GLN A 10 -6.20 13.10 29.84
N LEU A 11 -6.14 11.79 29.57
CA LEU A 11 -5.61 11.23 28.32
C LEU A 11 -6.73 10.95 27.31
N LYS A 12 -7.97 11.38 27.56
CA LYS A 12 -9.09 11.20 26.63
C LYS A 12 -8.86 12.01 25.36
N ALA A 13 -9.35 11.51 24.22
CA ALA A 13 -9.21 12.19 22.93
C ALA A 13 -9.75 13.64 22.94
N SER A 14 -10.82 13.90 23.68
CA SER A 14 -11.37 15.26 23.85
C SER A 14 -10.39 16.23 24.48
N ASP A 15 -9.54 15.74 25.38
CA ASP A 15 -8.61 16.56 26.16
C ASP A 15 -7.25 16.64 25.45
N LEU A 16 -6.84 15.57 24.74
CA LEU A 16 -5.61 15.53 23.95
C LEU A 16 -5.66 16.43 22.71
N PHE A 17 -6.84 16.61 22.12
CA PHE A 17 -7.05 17.45 20.95
C PHE A 17 -7.81 18.76 21.28
N ASP A 18 -7.84 19.13 22.56
CA ASP A 18 -8.43 20.41 22.97
C ASP A 18 -7.62 21.58 22.38
N VAL A 19 -8.30 22.39 21.58
CA VAL A 19 -7.75 23.61 20.98
C VAL A 19 -8.56 24.84 21.39
N SER A 20 -9.37 24.75 22.45
CA SER A 20 -10.17 25.87 22.96
C SER A 20 -9.34 27.08 23.40
N HIS A 21 -8.09 26.85 23.78
CA HIS A 21 -7.12 27.89 24.13
C HIS A 21 -6.41 28.50 22.91
N ILE A 22 -6.61 27.97 21.70
CA ILE A 22 -5.87 28.38 20.49
C ILE A 22 -6.59 29.53 19.79
N THR A 23 -5.80 30.56 19.48
CA THR A 23 -6.14 31.59 18.50
C THR A 23 -5.31 31.32 17.25
N ALA A 24 -5.99 31.09 16.12
CA ALA A 24 -5.39 30.68 14.86
C ALA A 24 -5.63 31.68 13.73
N VAL A 25 -4.65 31.83 12.83
CA VAL A 25 -4.80 32.53 11.55
C VAL A 25 -4.57 31.54 10.42
N VAL A 26 -5.52 31.39 9.50
CA VAL A 26 -5.46 30.43 8.38
C VAL A 26 -5.50 31.16 7.05
N THR A 27 -4.41 31.10 6.28
CA THR A 27 -4.35 31.70 4.94
C THR A 27 -5.01 30.78 3.90
N GLY A 28 -5.84 31.32 3.02
CA GLY A 28 -6.69 30.51 2.14
C GLY A 28 -7.73 29.69 2.92
N GLY A 29 -8.13 30.15 4.11
CA GLY A 29 -9.00 29.40 5.03
C GLY A 29 -10.47 29.26 4.62
N GLY A 30 -10.86 29.83 3.47
CA GLY A 30 -12.24 29.82 2.95
C GLY A 30 -12.56 28.71 1.96
N THR A 31 -11.56 28.02 1.40
CA THR A 31 -11.78 26.93 0.41
C THR A 31 -10.81 25.77 0.60
N GLY A 32 -11.13 24.62 0.00
CA GLY A 32 -10.26 23.44 -0.06
C GLY A 32 -9.72 23.00 1.30
N ILE A 33 -8.41 22.70 1.36
CA ILE A 33 -7.74 22.25 2.59
C ILE A 33 -7.82 23.31 3.70
N GLY A 34 -7.68 24.59 3.35
CA GLY A 34 -7.78 25.68 4.33
C GLY A 34 -9.13 25.70 5.03
N LEU A 35 -10.23 25.51 4.28
CA LEU A 35 -11.58 25.41 4.84
C LEU A 35 -11.73 24.23 5.81
N MET A 36 -11.12 23.09 5.51
CA MET A 36 -11.18 21.93 6.40
C MET A 36 -10.44 22.18 7.71
N ILE A 37 -9.26 22.82 7.63
CA ILE A 37 -8.48 23.22 8.80
C ILE A 37 -9.29 24.20 9.65
N THR A 38 -9.90 25.21 9.01
CA THR A 38 -10.79 26.16 9.66
C THR A 38 -11.91 25.45 10.41
N GLN A 39 -12.67 24.58 9.74
CA GLN A 39 -13.79 23.86 10.36
C GLN A 39 -13.35 23.00 11.54
N ALA A 40 -12.21 22.31 11.41
CA ALA A 40 -11.70 21.46 12.48
C ALA A 40 -11.32 22.27 13.72
N LEU A 41 -10.64 23.40 13.54
CA LEU A 41 -10.24 24.27 14.64
C LEU A 41 -11.48 24.85 15.33
N VAL A 42 -12.45 25.37 14.58
CA VAL A 42 -13.69 25.94 15.13
C VAL A 42 -14.52 24.87 15.86
N ALA A 43 -14.68 23.68 15.27
CA ALA A 43 -15.44 22.58 15.87
C ALA A 43 -14.84 22.10 17.21
N ASN A 44 -13.54 22.29 17.43
CA ASN A 44 -12.83 21.89 18.64
C ASN A 44 -12.48 23.08 19.57
N GLY A 45 -13.15 24.23 19.38
CA GLY A 45 -13.13 25.33 20.36
C GLY A 45 -12.21 26.50 20.03
N ALA A 46 -11.40 26.43 18.98
CA ALA A 46 -10.44 27.49 18.68
C ALA A 46 -11.11 28.77 18.18
N LYS A 47 -10.46 29.91 18.42
CA LYS A 47 -10.76 31.18 17.77
C LYS A 47 -9.96 31.28 16.47
N VAL A 48 -10.61 31.41 15.33
CA VAL A 48 -9.99 31.30 14.01
C VAL A 48 -10.25 32.54 13.16
N TYR A 49 -9.18 33.13 12.64
CA TYR A 49 -9.22 34.17 11.62
C TYR A 49 -8.85 33.56 10.27
N ILE A 50 -9.73 33.67 9.28
CA ILE A 50 -9.46 33.22 7.92
C ILE A 50 -9.14 34.41 7.01
N THR A 51 -8.10 34.27 6.20
CA THR A 51 -7.70 35.31 5.25
C THR A 51 -7.60 34.79 3.82
N GLY A 52 -7.87 35.68 2.87
CA GLY A 52 -7.88 35.41 1.45
C GLY A 52 -8.30 36.65 0.66
N ARG A 53 -8.11 36.61 -0.65
CA ARG A 53 -8.31 37.76 -1.55
C ARG A 53 -9.78 38.05 -1.91
N ARG A 54 -10.68 37.13 -1.56
CA ARG A 54 -12.11 37.13 -1.94
C ARG A 54 -12.97 37.33 -0.68
N PRO A 55 -13.31 38.58 -0.31
CA PRO A 55 -14.11 38.86 0.89
C PRO A 55 -15.41 38.05 0.94
N GLU A 56 -16.11 37.94 -0.19
CA GLU A 56 -17.37 37.24 -0.32
C GLU A 56 -17.28 35.76 0.07
N VAL A 57 -16.18 35.09 -0.31
CA VAL A 57 -15.93 33.69 0.03
C VAL A 57 -15.64 33.54 1.53
N LEU A 58 -14.93 34.49 2.14
CA LEU A 58 -14.64 34.47 3.57
C LEU A 58 -15.90 34.71 4.40
N GLU A 59 -16.73 35.69 4.01
CA GLU A 59 -18.00 36.00 4.68
C GLU A 59 -18.98 34.83 4.60
N GLN A 60 -19.09 34.20 3.43
CA GLN A 60 -19.88 32.98 3.25
C GLN A 60 -19.36 31.83 4.12
N THR A 61 -18.03 31.70 4.25
CA THR A 61 -17.41 30.70 5.12
C THR A 61 -17.77 30.93 6.59
N VAL A 62 -17.69 32.18 7.07
CA VAL A 62 -18.11 32.55 8.43
C VAL A 62 -19.59 32.22 8.64
N LYS A 63 -20.46 32.61 7.70
CA LYS A 63 -21.90 32.36 7.78
C LYS A 63 -22.24 30.87 7.88
N LEU A 64 -21.52 30.01 7.17
CA LEU A 64 -21.79 28.58 7.11
C LEU A 64 -21.13 27.80 8.24
N TYR A 65 -19.96 28.24 8.72
CA TYR A 65 -19.06 27.41 9.53
C TYR A 65 -18.58 28.07 10.84
N ASP A 66 -19.07 29.24 11.24
CA ASP A 66 -19.01 29.72 12.64
C ASP A 66 -19.98 28.90 13.51
N THR A 67 -19.78 27.58 13.52
CA THR A 67 -20.65 26.59 14.16
C THR A 67 -19.82 25.71 15.07
N GLY A 68 -20.18 25.65 16.36
CA GLY A 68 -19.46 24.86 17.37
C GLY A 68 -19.03 25.72 18.57
N PRO A 69 -18.15 25.19 19.42
CA PRO A 69 -17.68 25.91 20.61
C PRO A 69 -16.64 27.00 20.31
N GLY A 70 -15.96 26.93 19.16
CA GLY A 70 -15.00 27.94 18.70
C GLY A 70 -15.68 29.14 18.03
N ARG A 71 -14.86 30.07 17.51
CA ARG A 71 -15.35 31.27 16.81
C ARG A 71 -14.58 31.50 15.51
N LEU A 72 -15.27 31.97 14.47
CA LEU A 72 -14.70 32.18 13.14
C LEU A 72 -14.88 33.63 12.65
N PHE A 73 -13.80 34.25 12.17
CA PHE A 73 -13.77 35.63 11.70
C PHE A 73 -13.13 35.74 10.32
N ALA A 74 -13.71 36.55 9.43
CA ALA A 74 -13.14 36.86 8.13
C ALA A 74 -12.21 38.08 8.21
N LEU A 75 -10.99 37.95 7.69
CA LEU A 75 -10.02 39.05 7.53
C LEU A 75 -9.47 39.04 6.09
N PRO A 76 -10.12 39.75 5.14
CA PRO A 76 -9.64 39.85 3.78
C PRO A 76 -8.20 40.34 3.71
N GLY A 77 -7.39 39.69 2.87
CA GLY A 77 -5.97 40.00 2.77
C GLY A 77 -5.28 39.21 1.66
N ASP A 78 -4.21 39.78 1.12
CA ASP A 78 -3.35 39.11 0.14
C ASP A 78 -1.99 38.77 0.75
N VAL A 79 -1.61 37.49 0.71
CA VAL A 79 -0.31 37.04 1.22
C VAL A 79 0.80 37.15 0.18
N SER A 80 0.50 37.53 -1.06
CA SER A 80 1.47 37.58 -2.15
C SER A 80 2.51 38.71 -2.02
N SER A 81 2.29 39.68 -1.12
CA SER A 81 3.17 40.83 -0.89
C SER A 81 3.55 41.00 0.58
N LYS A 82 4.77 41.50 0.80
CA LYS A 82 5.29 41.81 2.15
C LYS A 82 4.41 42.82 2.88
N ASP A 83 4.04 43.92 2.21
CA ASP A 83 3.29 45.00 2.83
C ASP A 83 1.89 44.55 3.26
N SER A 84 1.21 43.73 2.45
CA SER A 84 -0.08 43.19 2.83
C SER A 84 0.04 42.16 3.96
N ALA A 85 1.10 41.34 3.99
CA ALA A 85 1.34 40.43 5.11
C ALA A 85 1.58 41.18 6.44
N VAL A 86 2.33 42.28 6.39
CA VAL A 86 2.55 43.16 7.55
C VAL A 86 1.27 43.84 7.99
N LYS A 87 0.48 44.41 7.07
CA LYS A 87 -0.82 45.01 7.40
C LYS A 87 -1.77 44.01 8.04
N LEU A 88 -1.84 42.79 7.51
CA LEU A 88 -2.66 41.73 8.08
C LEU A 88 -2.21 41.38 9.51
N ALA A 89 -0.90 41.25 9.75
CA ALA A 89 -0.37 40.99 11.08
C ALA A 89 -0.70 42.13 12.06
N LEU A 90 -0.60 43.39 11.66
CA LEU A 90 -0.97 44.54 12.49
C LEU A 90 -2.46 44.55 12.84
N THR A 91 -3.33 44.26 11.87
CA THR A 91 -4.78 44.12 12.13
C THR A 91 -5.07 42.99 13.12
N VAL A 92 -4.38 41.85 12.99
CA VAL A 92 -4.52 40.76 13.98
C VAL A 92 -3.95 41.16 15.33
N GLU A 93 -2.86 41.94 15.39
CA GLU A 93 -2.31 42.46 16.64
C GLU A 93 -3.30 43.35 17.40
N ASP A 94 -4.01 44.23 16.69
CA ASP A 94 -5.04 45.08 17.29
C ASP A 94 -6.21 44.26 17.85
N LEU A 95 -6.56 43.16 17.18
CA LEU A 95 -7.64 42.25 17.58
C LEU A 95 -7.20 41.27 18.69
N GLU A 96 -5.92 40.91 18.72
CA GLU A 96 -5.31 39.92 19.60
C GLU A 96 -4.03 40.49 20.24
N PRO A 97 -4.15 41.45 21.16
CA PRO A 97 -3.00 42.13 21.78
C PRO A 97 -2.10 41.16 22.57
N ASN A 98 -2.66 40.04 23.02
CA ASN A 98 -1.97 38.95 23.71
C ASN A 98 -1.29 37.95 22.75
N GLY A 99 -1.41 38.16 21.43
CA GLY A 99 -0.82 37.31 20.41
C GLY A 99 -1.70 36.13 19.98
N ILE A 100 -1.13 35.29 19.13
CA ILE A 100 -1.80 34.12 18.56
C ILE A 100 -0.99 32.85 18.84
N HIS A 101 -1.67 31.71 18.76
CA HIS A 101 -1.09 30.40 19.06
C HIS A 101 -0.70 29.63 17.79
N LEU A 102 -1.39 29.88 16.67
CA LEU A 102 -1.22 29.11 15.45
C LEU A 102 -1.29 29.99 14.20
N LEU A 103 -0.28 29.91 13.34
CA LEU A 103 -0.34 30.40 11.96
C LEU A 103 -0.35 29.21 11.01
N VAL A 104 -1.39 29.10 10.18
CA VAL A 104 -1.46 28.11 9.10
C VAL A 104 -1.24 28.81 7.76
N ASN A 105 -0.05 28.63 7.18
CA ASN A 105 0.22 29.09 5.84
C ASN A 105 -0.27 28.05 4.83
N ASN A 106 -1.51 28.22 4.34
CA ASN A 106 -2.16 27.31 3.40
C ASN A 106 -2.36 27.91 2.00
N ALA A 107 -2.44 29.23 1.86
CA ALA A 107 -2.64 29.88 0.57
C ALA A 107 -1.58 29.49 -0.46
N GLY A 108 -2.00 28.96 -1.61
CA GLY A 108 -1.10 28.60 -2.71
C GLY A 108 -1.79 28.59 -4.06
N VAL A 109 -1.01 28.68 -5.13
CA VAL A 109 -1.47 28.79 -6.51
C VAL A 109 -0.65 27.88 -7.43
N ALA A 110 -1.26 27.44 -8.53
CA ALA A 110 -0.59 26.85 -9.68
C ALA A 110 -0.97 27.69 -10.90
N ARG A 111 -0.06 28.56 -11.37
CA ARG A 111 -0.34 29.53 -12.45
C ARG A 111 0.15 29.11 -13.82
N ASP A 112 1.12 28.20 -13.89
CA ASP A 112 1.61 27.66 -15.16
C ASP A 112 0.63 26.63 -15.74
N GLY A 113 -0.39 27.14 -16.43
CA GLY A 113 -1.45 26.34 -17.04
C GLY A 113 -1.10 25.84 -18.44
N ASN A 114 -0.17 26.50 -19.13
CA ASN A 114 0.20 26.25 -20.51
C ASN A 114 1.05 24.97 -20.68
N THR A 115 1.72 24.55 -19.60
CA THR A 115 2.51 23.31 -19.56
C THR A 115 1.74 22.12 -18.99
N SER A 116 0.54 22.35 -18.45
CA SER A 116 -0.27 21.29 -17.82
C SER A 116 -0.75 20.25 -18.83
N PHE A 117 -0.49 18.96 -18.56
CA PHE A 117 -0.89 17.85 -19.44
C PHE A 117 -2.40 17.69 -19.53
N SER A 118 -3.13 18.01 -18.45
CA SER A 118 -4.59 17.95 -18.43
C SER A 118 -5.25 18.93 -19.39
N LYS A 119 -4.57 20.03 -19.74
CA LYS A 119 -5.08 21.08 -20.63
C LYS A 119 -4.45 21.04 -22.02
N ASN A 120 -3.19 20.65 -22.12
CA ASN A 120 -2.39 20.80 -23.34
C ASN A 120 -1.87 19.46 -23.90
N GLY A 121 -2.22 18.33 -23.27
CA GLY A 121 -1.70 17.01 -23.63
C GLY A 121 -0.28 16.78 -23.10
N GLN A 122 0.17 15.54 -23.19
CA GLN A 122 1.53 15.14 -22.83
C GLN A 122 2.45 15.23 -24.07
N PRO A 123 3.66 15.80 -23.98
CA PRO A 123 4.61 15.77 -25.09
C PRO A 123 5.14 14.35 -25.32
N ASP A 124 5.68 14.09 -26.51
CA ASP A 124 6.43 12.87 -26.78
C ASP A 124 7.75 12.92 -26.02
N PHE A 125 7.87 12.12 -24.95
CA PHE A 125 9.07 12.06 -24.13
C PHE A 125 10.25 11.35 -24.83
N GLY A 126 10.04 10.72 -25.99
CA GLY A 126 11.08 10.19 -26.85
C GLY A 126 11.73 11.25 -27.76
N ASP A 127 11.10 12.42 -27.93
CA ASP A 127 11.58 13.49 -28.80
C ASP A 127 11.91 14.78 -28.02
N ALA A 128 13.19 15.14 -28.03
CA ALA A 128 13.68 16.34 -27.34
C ALA A 128 13.02 17.63 -27.87
N LYS A 129 12.66 17.70 -29.15
CA LYS A 129 12.00 18.86 -29.73
C LYS A 129 10.57 19.00 -29.19
N SER A 130 9.79 17.92 -29.17
CA SER A 130 8.46 17.87 -28.57
C SER A 130 8.46 18.32 -27.10
N ILE A 131 9.41 17.81 -26.30
CA ILE A 131 9.61 18.23 -24.90
C ILE A 131 9.87 19.74 -24.82
N SER A 132 10.82 20.23 -25.62
CA SER A 132 11.19 21.65 -25.62
C SER A 132 10.01 22.55 -26.00
N GLU A 133 9.32 22.25 -27.10
CA GLU A 133 8.19 23.06 -27.57
C GLU A 133 7.03 23.06 -26.59
N HIS A 134 6.81 21.97 -25.84
CA HIS A 134 5.76 21.91 -24.83
C HIS A 134 6.08 22.75 -23.59
N PHE A 135 7.29 22.60 -23.03
CA PHE A 135 7.64 23.27 -21.78
C PHE A 135 8.02 24.75 -21.97
N LEU A 136 8.45 25.17 -23.18
CA LEU A 136 8.65 26.58 -23.52
C LEU A 136 7.34 27.37 -23.65
N LYS A 137 6.17 26.74 -23.49
CA LYS A 137 4.88 27.45 -23.37
C LYS A 137 4.69 28.11 -21.99
N SER A 138 5.54 27.75 -21.01
CA SER A 138 5.59 28.41 -19.71
C SER A 138 6.00 29.88 -19.90
N GLU A 139 5.28 30.79 -19.26
CA GLU A 139 5.61 32.21 -19.27
C GLU A 139 6.30 32.60 -17.97
N ASP A 140 7.37 33.41 -18.06
CA ASP A 140 8.16 33.88 -16.92
C ASP A 140 7.27 34.40 -15.78
N GLY A 141 6.27 35.23 -16.11
CA GLY A 141 5.34 35.80 -15.13
C GLY A 141 4.52 34.76 -14.37
N GLN A 142 4.09 33.67 -15.02
CA GLN A 142 3.31 32.61 -14.36
C GLN A 142 4.17 31.78 -13.40
N PHE A 143 5.44 31.55 -13.80
CA PHE A 143 6.41 30.88 -12.95
C PHE A 143 6.73 31.73 -11.72
N ASP A 144 6.99 33.02 -11.93
CA ASP A 144 7.29 33.99 -10.89
C ASP A 144 6.13 34.17 -9.90
N GLU A 145 4.89 34.30 -10.38
CA GLU A 145 3.70 34.42 -9.53
C GLU A 145 3.49 33.18 -8.64
N THR A 146 3.79 32.00 -9.17
CA THR A 146 3.71 30.74 -8.44
C THR A 146 4.70 30.72 -7.27
N PHE A 147 5.97 31.07 -7.52
CA PHE A 147 6.97 31.20 -6.46
C PHE A 147 6.69 32.36 -5.50
N ARG A 148 6.23 33.49 -6.02
CA ARG A 148 5.87 34.69 -5.24
C ARG A 148 4.84 34.33 -4.18
N THR A 149 3.78 33.62 -4.55
CA THR A 149 2.72 33.25 -3.62
C THR A 149 3.14 32.08 -2.72
N ASN A 150 3.65 30.99 -3.31
CA ASN A 150 3.87 29.73 -2.59
C ASN A 150 5.10 29.74 -1.68
N VAL A 151 6.08 30.61 -1.95
CA VAL A 151 7.35 30.66 -1.20
C VAL A 151 7.52 32.03 -0.54
N THR A 152 7.65 33.09 -1.33
CA THR A 152 8.01 34.42 -0.84
C THR A 152 6.92 35.02 0.06
N GLY A 153 5.65 34.88 -0.34
CA GLY A 153 4.50 35.36 0.42
C GLY A 153 4.35 34.65 1.76
N GLN A 154 4.48 33.33 1.76
CA GLN A 154 4.41 32.53 2.99
C GLN A 154 5.59 32.81 3.95
N TYR A 155 6.79 33.09 3.40
CA TYR A 155 7.92 33.56 4.20
C TYR A 155 7.60 34.88 4.92
N PHE A 156 7.18 35.91 4.17
CA PHE A 156 6.89 37.22 4.77
C PHE A 156 5.71 37.17 5.74
N THR A 157 4.70 36.36 5.45
CA THR A 157 3.60 36.10 6.39
C THR A 157 4.12 35.51 7.70
N SER A 158 4.97 34.47 7.61
CA SER A 158 5.59 33.87 8.81
C SER A 158 6.41 34.88 9.62
N MET A 159 7.16 35.77 8.95
CA MET A 159 7.97 36.79 9.63
C MET A 159 7.11 37.89 10.25
N ALA A 160 6.05 38.33 9.57
CA ALA A 160 5.15 39.37 10.07
C ALA A 160 4.39 38.92 11.32
N PHE A 161 3.98 37.65 11.37
CA PHE A 161 3.25 37.07 12.51
C PHE A 161 4.14 36.57 13.65
N LEU A 162 5.46 36.54 13.46
CA LEU A 162 6.40 36.01 14.45
C LEU A 162 6.30 36.68 15.83
N PRO A 163 6.16 38.03 15.94
CA PRO A 163 5.98 38.69 17.24
C PRO A 163 4.68 38.27 17.93
N LEU A 164 3.59 38.09 17.19
CA LEU A 164 2.30 37.64 17.74
C LEU A 164 2.36 36.19 18.23
N LEU A 165 3.05 35.32 17.50
CA LEU A 165 3.28 33.94 17.93
C LEU A 165 4.13 33.90 19.21
N ALA A 166 5.13 34.78 19.33
CA ALA A 166 5.95 34.89 20.53
C ALA A 166 5.13 35.35 21.75
N LYS A 167 4.24 36.33 21.57
CA LYS A 167 3.29 36.75 22.62
C LYS A 167 2.35 35.63 23.04
N GLY A 168 1.69 34.97 22.08
CA GLY A 168 0.74 33.89 22.38
C GLY A 168 1.37 32.69 23.08
N ARG A 169 2.65 32.40 22.79
CA ARG A 169 3.42 31.36 23.50
C ARG A 169 3.49 31.62 25.00
N ASP A 170 3.58 32.88 25.40
CA ASP A 170 3.75 33.26 26.80
C ASP A 170 2.43 33.29 27.58
N VAL A 171 1.29 33.24 26.88
CA VAL A 171 -0.06 33.30 27.47
C VAL A 171 -0.51 31.95 28.01
N THR A 172 -0.18 30.85 27.33
CA THR A 172 -0.69 29.51 27.67
C THR A 172 0.44 28.63 28.25
N PRO A 173 0.47 28.41 29.59
CA PRO A 173 1.54 27.63 30.22
C PRO A 173 1.63 26.20 29.67
N GLY A 174 2.84 25.77 29.30
CA GLY A 174 3.08 24.43 28.78
C GLY A 174 2.76 24.25 27.29
N TYR A 175 2.11 25.22 26.65
CA TYR A 175 1.91 25.27 25.22
C TYR A 175 2.97 26.17 24.56
N THR A 176 3.29 25.88 23.29
CA THR A 176 4.21 26.72 22.52
C THR A 176 3.65 26.96 21.14
N SER A 177 3.59 28.24 20.74
CA SER A 177 3.03 28.67 19.46
C SER A 177 3.71 28.03 18.27
N GLN A 178 2.96 27.93 17.17
CA GLN A 178 3.37 27.14 16.02
C GLN A 178 3.00 27.78 14.69
N ILE A 179 3.84 27.51 13.69
CA ILE A 179 3.55 27.68 12.27
C ILE A 179 3.33 26.30 11.64
N VAL A 180 2.24 26.14 10.90
CA VAL A 180 1.95 24.97 10.06
C VAL A 180 1.92 25.42 8.60
N ASN A 181 2.80 24.83 7.80
CA ASN A 181 3.02 25.19 6.41
C ASN A 181 2.46 24.11 5.49
N VAL A 182 1.49 24.44 4.63
CA VAL A 182 0.89 23.48 3.69
C VAL A 182 1.66 23.48 2.36
N SER A 183 2.45 22.43 2.18
CA SER A 183 3.19 22.12 0.97
C SER A 183 2.33 21.28 0.00
N SER A 184 2.92 20.30 -0.69
CA SER A 184 2.26 19.32 -1.56
C SER A 184 3.17 18.12 -1.77
N ILE A 185 2.59 16.94 -1.98
CA ILE A 185 3.33 15.75 -2.41
C ILE A 185 4.08 16.00 -3.74
N SER A 186 3.55 16.86 -4.62
CA SER A 186 4.25 17.27 -5.85
C SER A 186 5.62 17.89 -5.61
N GLY A 187 5.87 18.46 -4.41
CA GLY A 187 7.18 18.97 -4.03
C GLY A 187 8.19 17.89 -3.60
N GLN A 188 7.75 16.63 -3.48
CA GLN A 188 8.59 15.49 -3.09
C GLN A 188 8.75 14.45 -4.20
N LEU A 189 7.83 14.41 -5.15
CA LEU A 189 7.85 13.47 -6.27
C LEU A 189 8.87 13.89 -7.35
N LYS A 190 9.45 12.89 -8.03
CA LYS A 190 10.35 13.09 -9.18
C LYS A 190 9.63 13.50 -10.47
N GLY A 191 8.31 13.28 -10.54
CA GLY A 191 7.50 13.57 -11.71
C GLY A 191 7.17 15.06 -11.88
N SER A 192 6.78 15.47 -13.08
CA SER A 192 6.51 16.88 -13.43
C SER A 192 5.20 17.46 -12.86
N SER A 193 4.50 16.76 -11.96
CA SER A 193 3.18 17.15 -11.47
C SER A 193 2.19 17.45 -12.62
N ASN A 194 2.12 16.53 -13.60
CA ASN A 194 1.40 16.70 -14.88
C ASN A 194 1.87 17.92 -15.69
N GLY A 195 3.17 18.13 -15.76
CA GLY A 195 3.77 19.23 -16.52
C GLY A 195 3.89 20.56 -15.79
N GLN A 196 3.38 20.67 -14.56
CA GLN A 196 3.43 21.89 -13.74
C GLN A 196 4.72 22.02 -12.91
N PHE A 197 5.86 22.18 -13.58
CA PHE A 197 7.17 22.30 -12.93
C PHE A 197 7.26 23.46 -11.95
N ALA A 198 6.71 24.64 -12.28
CA ALA A 198 6.70 25.80 -11.39
C ALA A 198 6.06 25.50 -10.03
N TYR A 199 4.92 24.78 -10.04
CA TYR A 199 4.21 24.41 -8.83
C TYR A 199 5.02 23.42 -7.99
N ALA A 200 5.45 22.30 -8.59
CA ALA A 200 6.24 21.27 -7.91
C ALA A 200 7.52 21.86 -7.29
N ALA A 201 8.28 22.64 -8.07
CA ALA A 201 9.49 23.30 -7.62
C ALA A 201 9.22 24.30 -6.48
N SER A 202 8.15 25.10 -6.57
CA SER A 202 7.78 26.04 -5.51
C SER A 202 7.43 25.33 -4.19
N LYS A 203 6.77 24.16 -4.25
CA LYS A 203 6.42 23.37 -3.06
C LYS A 203 7.64 22.65 -2.47
N ALA A 204 8.57 22.20 -3.30
CA ALA A 204 9.88 21.71 -2.85
C ALA A 204 10.67 22.83 -2.12
N ALA A 205 10.76 24.00 -2.74
CA ALA A 205 11.42 25.17 -2.16
C ALA A 205 10.78 25.59 -0.83
N PHE A 206 9.45 25.60 -0.76
CA PHE A 206 8.73 25.95 0.45
C PHE A 206 8.91 24.91 1.58
N THR A 207 8.97 23.62 1.23
CA THR A 207 9.30 22.55 2.19
C THR A 207 10.70 22.75 2.76
N HIS A 208 11.67 23.07 1.92
CA HIS A 208 13.03 23.36 2.38
C HIS A 208 13.09 24.61 3.25
N LEU A 209 12.46 25.70 2.82
CA LEU A 209 12.34 26.94 3.60
C LEU A 209 11.75 26.67 4.99
N SER A 210 10.73 25.82 5.08
CA SER A 210 10.11 25.47 6.36
C SER A 210 11.08 24.77 7.31
N ARG A 211 12.02 23.96 6.80
CA ARG A 211 13.09 23.35 7.61
C ARG A 211 14.08 24.40 8.11
N MET A 212 14.41 25.38 7.27
CA MET A 212 15.24 26.53 7.67
C MET A 212 14.53 27.33 8.77
N LEU A 213 13.25 27.65 8.59
CA LEU A 213 12.43 28.35 9.60
C LEU A 213 12.37 27.59 10.92
N ALA A 214 12.15 26.26 10.90
CA ALA A 214 12.14 25.45 12.12
C ALA A 214 13.46 25.57 12.91
N SER A 215 14.59 25.62 12.19
CA SER A 215 15.91 25.75 12.80
C SER A 215 16.15 27.17 13.33
N THR A 216 15.79 28.19 12.55
CA THR A 216 15.95 29.61 12.90
C THR A 216 15.08 30.02 14.09
N LEU A 217 13.85 29.53 14.15
CA LEU A 217 12.85 29.96 15.15
C LEU A 217 12.92 29.17 16.47
N LYS A 218 13.85 28.21 16.58
CA LYS A 218 14.04 27.39 17.78
C LYS A 218 14.27 28.23 19.04
N SER A 219 15.13 29.25 18.96
CA SER A 219 15.42 30.14 20.10
C SER A 219 14.23 31.01 20.50
N CYS A 220 13.35 31.32 19.55
CA CYS A 220 12.06 31.96 19.80
C CYS A 220 11.04 30.98 20.38
N LYS A 221 11.38 29.71 20.60
CA LYS A 221 10.48 28.65 21.07
C LYS A 221 9.20 28.59 20.23
N ILE A 222 9.32 28.79 18.92
CA ILE A 222 8.19 28.68 17.99
C ILE A 222 8.44 27.45 17.12
N ARG A 223 7.44 26.57 17.05
CA ARG A 223 7.51 25.35 16.25
C ARG A 223 7.16 25.67 14.80
N VAL A 224 7.79 24.96 13.87
CA VAL A 224 7.43 25.03 12.45
C VAL A 224 7.27 23.62 11.92
N ASN A 225 6.09 23.34 11.40
CA ASN A 225 5.73 22.06 10.79
C ASN A 225 5.30 22.24 9.35
N VAL A 226 5.47 21.18 8.56
CA VAL A 226 4.97 21.11 7.19
C VAL A 226 3.90 20.05 7.12
N ILE A 227 2.92 20.20 6.23
CA ILE A 227 2.03 19.14 5.80
C ILE A 227 2.12 19.08 4.27
N ALA A 228 2.25 17.90 3.67
CA ALA A 228 2.36 17.73 2.22
C ALA A 228 1.21 16.87 1.68
N PRO A 229 0.04 17.46 1.38
CA PRO A 229 -1.13 16.71 0.93
C PRO A 229 -1.00 16.16 -0.50
N GLY A 230 -1.71 15.06 -0.78
CA GLY A 230 -2.00 14.55 -2.13
C GLY A 230 -3.13 15.30 -2.83
N ILE A 231 -3.67 14.77 -3.94
CA ILE A 231 -4.79 15.41 -4.66
C ILE A 231 -6.02 15.46 -3.75
N PHE A 232 -6.60 16.65 -3.64
CA PHE A 232 -7.76 16.92 -2.81
C PHE A 232 -8.79 17.78 -3.57
N PRO A 233 -10.11 17.53 -3.45
CA PRO A 233 -11.15 18.35 -4.04
C PRO A 233 -11.06 19.81 -3.57
N SER A 234 -10.48 20.65 -4.41
CA SER A 234 -10.34 22.09 -4.20
C SER A 234 -10.58 22.80 -5.52
N GLU A 235 -10.80 24.11 -5.51
CA GLU A 235 -10.92 24.88 -6.75
C GLU A 235 -9.71 24.71 -7.66
N MET A 236 -8.52 24.43 -7.10
CA MET A 236 -7.31 24.17 -7.87
C MET A 236 -7.40 22.87 -8.70
N THR A 237 -8.11 21.86 -8.20
CA THR A 237 -8.22 20.54 -8.85
C THR A 237 -9.57 20.34 -9.55
N ALA A 238 -10.64 20.85 -8.96
CA ALA A 238 -12.03 20.73 -9.40
C ALA A 238 -12.52 21.93 -10.23
N GLN A 239 -11.68 22.97 -10.37
CA GLN A 239 -11.94 24.22 -11.11
C GLN A 239 -12.98 25.15 -10.46
N SER A 240 -13.89 24.65 -9.63
CA SER A 240 -14.90 25.45 -8.93
C SER A 240 -15.26 24.91 -7.53
N SER A 241 -16.02 25.70 -6.78
CA SER A 241 -16.68 25.30 -5.52
C SER A 241 -18.19 25.48 -5.65
N GLY A 242 -18.97 24.70 -4.89
CA GLY A 242 -20.41 24.88 -4.73
C GLY A 242 -20.76 26.01 -3.74
N GLU A 243 -22.06 26.19 -3.49
CA GLU A 243 -22.59 27.21 -2.56
C GLU A 243 -22.17 26.99 -1.10
N ASP A 244 -21.58 25.85 -0.77
CA ASP A 244 -21.03 25.57 0.55
C ASP A 244 -19.51 25.81 0.64
N ASN A 245 -18.91 26.43 -0.39
CA ASN A 245 -17.46 26.62 -0.58
C ASN A 245 -16.65 25.31 -0.62
N LYS A 246 -17.30 24.16 -0.80
CA LYS A 246 -16.62 22.89 -1.04
C LYS A 246 -16.56 22.59 -2.52
N SER A 247 -15.52 21.87 -2.92
CA SER A 247 -15.32 21.43 -4.29
C SER A 247 -15.60 19.93 -4.39
N GLU A 248 -16.12 19.50 -5.53
CA GLU A 248 -16.31 18.09 -5.86
C GLU A 248 -15.45 17.72 -7.07
N LEU A 249 -14.73 16.60 -6.98
CA LEU A 249 -14.02 16.02 -8.11
C LEU A 249 -14.84 14.87 -8.68
N LYS A 250 -15.39 15.05 -9.89
CA LYS A 250 -15.90 13.92 -10.68
C LYS A 250 -14.71 13.17 -11.27
N MET A 251 -14.40 12.01 -10.73
CA MET A 251 -13.37 11.14 -11.29
C MET A 251 -13.92 10.46 -12.54
N ASP A 252 -13.54 10.96 -13.72
CA ASP A 252 -13.81 10.27 -14.98
C ASP A 252 -12.77 9.16 -15.16
N PHE A 253 -13.21 7.91 -15.31
CA PHE A 253 -12.39 6.69 -15.37
C PHE A 253 -11.41 6.62 -16.57
N THR A 254 -11.39 7.66 -17.40
CA THR A 254 -10.61 7.80 -18.64
C THR A 254 -9.27 8.50 -18.46
N ASN A 255 -9.04 9.26 -17.37
CA ASN A 255 -7.74 9.91 -17.11
C ASN A 255 -6.76 9.00 -16.34
N ARG A 256 -6.28 7.97 -17.04
CA ARG A 256 -5.50 6.83 -16.52
C ARG A 256 -4.05 7.13 -16.07
N ILE A 257 -3.52 8.32 -16.30
CA ILE A 257 -2.12 8.66 -15.91
C ILE A 257 -2.06 9.19 -14.46
N LEU A 258 -3.16 9.73 -13.93
CA LEU A 258 -3.18 10.32 -12.59
C LEU A 258 -3.50 9.30 -11.47
N ILE A 259 -4.18 8.21 -11.83
CA ILE A 259 -4.59 7.14 -10.91
C ILE A 259 -3.38 6.29 -10.47
N GLN A 260 -2.31 6.24 -11.28
CA GLN A 260 -1.08 5.50 -10.97
C GLN A 260 -0.28 6.06 -9.80
N VAL A 261 -0.52 7.31 -9.38
CA VAL A 261 0.19 7.96 -8.26
C VAL A 261 -0.64 8.00 -6.97
N LEU A 262 -1.95 7.72 -7.03
CA LEU A 262 -2.86 7.96 -5.89
C LEU A 262 -3.88 6.87 -5.58
N GLY A 263 -3.85 5.73 -6.30
CA GLY A 263 -4.74 4.60 -6.02
C GLY A 263 -6.22 4.87 -6.37
N PRO A 264 -6.99 3.86 -6.80
CA PRO A 264 -8.43 4.01 -6.96
C PRO A 264 -9.12 3.84 -5.60
N ALA A 265 -10.08 4.72 -5.30
CA ALA A 265 -10.93 4.74 -4.10
C ALA A 265 -10.34 5.31 -2.80
N MET A 266 -9.81 6.53 -2.87
CA MET A 266 -9.67 7.38 -1.68
C MET A 266 -11.06 7.82 -1.20
N ASN A 267 -11.57 7.20 -0.13
CA ASN A 267 -12.83 7.61 0.50
C ASN A 267 -12.65 9.00 1.14
N TRP A 268 -13.16 10.05 0.48
CA TRP A 268 -12.93 11.45 0.84
C TRP A 268 -13.22 11.83 2.31
N PRO A 269 -14.24 11.27 3.00
CA PRO A 269 -14.45 11.46 4.44
C PRO A 269 -13.23 11.05 5.27
N LYS A 270 -12.57 9.93 4.95
CA LYS A 270 -11.38 9.44 5.68
C LYS A 270 -10.14 10.31 5.43
N LEU A 271 -9.99 10.88 4.22
CA LEU A 271 -8.91 11.84 3.95
C LEU A 271 -9.12 13.15 4.72
N ARG A 272 -10.39 13.59 4.84
CA ARG A 272 -10.77 14.74 5.68
C ARG A 272 -10.41 14.51 7.14
N GLU A 273 -10.81 13.37 7.70
CA GLU A 273 -10.45 12.98 9.07
C GLU A 273 -8.93 12.90 9.28
N ARG A 274 -8.17 12.36 8.32
CA ARG A 274 -6.70 12.27 8.40
C ARG A 274 -6.01 13.63 8.39
N ILE A 275 -6.41 14.56 7.52
CA ILE A 275 -5.85 15.93 7.51
C ILE A 275 -6.17 16.65 8.81
N ILE A 276 -7.39 16.46 9.34
CA ILE A 276 -7.81 17.01 10.63
C ILE A 276 -6.94 16.45 11.76
N CYS A 277 -6.75 15.13 11.82
CA CYS A 277 -5.87 14.49 12.80
C CYS A 277 -4.42 14.92 12.65
N MET A 278 -3.92 15.13 11.42
CA MET A 278 -2.56 15.63 11.19
C MET A 278 -2.38 17.05 11.71
N VAL A 279 -3.36 17.93 11.53
CA VAL A 279 -3.29 19.32 12.02
C VAL A 279 -3.39 19.37 13.53
N LEU A 280 -4.38 18.68 14.13
CA LEU A 280 -4.54 18.61 15.58
C LEU A 280 -3.36 17.89 16.24
N GLY A 281 -2.81 16.85 15.60
CA GLY A 281 -1.59 16.16 16.05
C GLY A 281 -0.32 17.02 15.92
N CYS A 282 -0.20 17.81 14.84
CA CYS A 282 0.87 18.80 14.71
C CYS A 282 0.83 19.83 15.85
N ILE A 283 -0.37 20.21 16.29
CA ILE A 283 -0.59 21.14 17.39
C ILE A 283 -0.16 20.52 18.73
N ALA A 284 -0.55 19.26 19.00
CA ALA A 284 -0.33 18.58 20.28
C ALA A 284 1.12 18.15 20.56
N LEU A 285 1.96 17.92 19.54
CA LEU A 285 3.32 17.37 19.73
C LEU A 285 4.42 18.44 19.69
N SER A 286 5.23 18.51 20.76
CA SER A 286 6.46 19.30 20.78
C SER A 286 7.52 18.65 19.88
N THR A 287 7.86 19.30 18.78
CA THR A 287 8.84 18.85 17.77
C THR A 287 8.50 17.51 17.12
N LEU A 288 7.42 17.46 16.36
CA LEU A 288 7.48 16.71 15.10
C LEU A 288 7.86 17.68 13.99
N GLN A 289 8.55 17.16 12.99
CA GLN A 289 8.74 17.76 11.69
C GLN A 289 7.91 16.86 10.75
N LEU A 290 6.64 17.19 10.46
CA LEU A 290 5.85 16.43 9.47
C LEU A 290 6.25 16.80 8.03
N VAL A 291 7.55 16.93 7.79
CA VAL A 291 8.08 16.75 6.44
C VAL A 291 7.86 15.28 6.11
N GLY A 292 7.56 14.94 4.86
CA GLY A 292 7.76 13.57 4.35
C GLY A 292 9.25 13.20 4.40
N ARG A 293 9.78 13.09 5.62
CA ARG A 293 10.93 12.30 6.09
C ARG A 293 10.40 11.13 6.92
N LEU A 294 9.15 10.73 6.69
CA LEU A 294 8.53 9.47 7.15
C LEU A 294 9.08 8.24 6.39
N TYR A 295 10.34 8.32 5.92
CA TYR A 295 10.98 7.29 5.10
C TYR A 295 12.40 6.94 5.59
N HIS A 296 12.87 7.45 6.75
CA HIS A 296 14.18 7.06 7.31
C HIS A 296 14.33 7.18 8.85
N ASP A 297 13.25 7.25 9.64
CA ASP A 297 13.37 7.19 11.12
C ASP A 297 12.11 6.55 11.73
N ASP A 298 12.22 5.29 12.14
CA ASP A 298 11.11 4.38 12.51
C ASP A 298 10.41 4.70 13.85
N ALA A 299 10.99 5.53 14.70
CA ALA A 299 10.45 5.78 16.04
C ALA A 299 9.15 6.61 16.04
N ALA A 300 8.99 7.56 15.11
CA ALA A 300 7.83 8.47 15.08
C ALA A 300 6.60 7.87 14.38
N ALA A 301 6.82 6.98 13.39
CA ALA A 301 5.76 6.25 12.70
C ALA A 301 5.08 5.22 13.63
N SER A 302 5.87 4.55 14.48
CA SER A 302 5.37 3.65 15.53
C SER A 302 4.49 4.37 16.56
N LEU A 303 4.85 5.60 16.95
CA LEU A 303 4.09 6.38 17.94
C LEU A 303 2.74 6.88 17.39
N MET A 304 2.70 7.25 16.10
CA MET A 304 1.48 7.72 15.44
C MET A 304 0.54 6.59 15.02
N ALA A 305 1.06 5.45 14.57
CA ALA A 305 0.26 4.24 14.33
C ALA A 305 -0.41 3.75 15.63
N LYS A 306 0.28 3.87 16.76
CA LYS A 306 -0.27 3.59 18.10
C LYS A 306 -1.28 4.65 18.56
N ALA A 307 -1.10 5.93 18.23
CA ALA A 307 -2.06 6.99 18.58
C ALA A 307 -3.35 6.93 17.73
N SER A 308 -3.28 6.52 16.46
CA SER A 308 -4.45 6.28 15.61
C SER A 308 -5.28 5.05 16.03
N ALA A 309 -4.71 4.17 16.87
CA ALA A 309 -5.41 3.05 17.48
C ALA A 309 -6.27 3.45 18.70
N TRP A 310 -6.34 4.74 19.06
CA TRP A 310 -6.97 5.25 20.29
C TRP A 310 -8.22 6.12 20.05
N ILE A 311 -8.99 5.82 19.00
CA ILE A 311 -10.38 6.28 18.82
C ILE A 311 -11.32 5.08 19.04
N PRO A 312 -12.41 5.21 19.82
CA PRO A 312 -13.15 4.06 20.34
C PRO A 312 -13.90 3.29 19.24
N GLU A 313 -13.67 1.98 19.24
CA GLU A 313 -14.49 0.89 18.66
C GLU A 313 -15.16 1.16 17.30
N THR A 314 -14.42 0.94 16.22
CA THR A 314 -14.98 0.09 15.15
C THR A 314 -14.34 -1.28 15.26
N LYS A 315 -15.18 -2.30 15.51
CA LYS A 315 -14.79 -3.71 15.53
C LYS A 315 -14.13 -4.06 14.19
N HIS A 316 -12.81 -3.98 14.11
CA HIS A 316 -12.05 -4.81 13.20
C HIS A 316 -11.58 -5.99 14.04
N SER A 317 -12.20 -7.14 13.76
CA SER A 317 -11.84 -8.42 14.32
C SER A 317 -10.38 -8.71 13.98
N THR A 318 -9.45 -8.26 14.82
CA THR A 318 -8.14 -8.88 14.94
C THR A 318 -8.33 -10.17 15.71
N SER A 319 -8.95 -11.16 15.06
CA SER A 319 -8.68 -12.54 15.46
C SER A 319 -7.18 -12.73 15.25
N LYS A 320 -6.41 -12.85 16.33
CA LYS A 320 -5.00 -13.29 16.25
C LYS A 320 -4.96 -14.49 15.28
N LEU A 321 -4.13 -14.45 14.25
CA LEU A 321 -4.03 -15.55 13.29
C LEU A 321 -3.78 -16.85 14.08
N GLN A 322 -4.63 -17.84 13.89
CA GLN A 322 -4.54 -19.11 14.61
C GLN A 322 -3.92 -20.18 13.72
N PRO A 323 -3.20 -21.17 14.28
CA PRO A 323 -2.81 -22.36 13.54
C PRO A 323 -4.02 -23.03 12.87
N ILE A 324 -3.85 -23.46 11.62
CA ILE A 324 -4.83 -24.30 10.92
C ILE A 324 -4.40 -25.75 11.11
N LEU A 325 -5.20 -26.51 11.86
CA LEU A 325 -4.98 -27.94 12.03
C LEU A 325 -5.58 -28.74 10.85
N VAL A 326 -4.82 -29.72 10.39
CA VAL A 326 -5.20 -30.65 9.31
C VAL A 326 -5.10 -32.06 9.86
N ASN A 327 -6.22 -32.78 9.89
CA ASN A 327 -6.23 -34.16 10.36
C ASN A 327 -5.69 -35.08 9.25
N THR A 328 -4.53 -35.66 9.47
CA THR A 328 -3.88 -36.59 8.53
C THR A 328 -4.21 -38.06 8.82
N GLN A 329 -5.02 -38.35 9.85
CA GLN A 329 -5.38 -39.73 10.21
C GLN A 329 -6.55 -40.22 9.36
N ASN A 330 -6.24 -40.89 8.25
CA ASN A 330 -7.19 -41.72 7.50
C ASN A 330 -6.58 -43.04 6.96
N SER A 331 -5.42 -43.49 7.44
CA SER A 331 -4.89 -44.82 7.14
C SER A 331 -4.60 -45.62 8.41
N THR A 332 -5.17 -46.83 8.49
CA THR A 332 -4.94 -47.82 9.55
C THR A 332 -3.54 -48.44 9.53
N ASP A 333 -2.60 -47.93 8.73
CA ASP A 333 -1.24 -48.45 8.63
C ASP A 333 -0.21 -47.30 8.65
N ALA A 334 0.68 -47.40 9.64
CA ALA A 334 1.92 -46.65 9.90
C ALA A 334 1.82 -45.11 10.14
N PRO A 335 2.58 -44.56 11.11
CA PRO A 335 2.62 -43.12 11.36
C PRO A 335 3.19 -42.41 10.12
N ALA A 336 2.49 -41.38 9.64
CA ALA A 336 2.95 -40.51 8.55
C ALA A 336 4.40 -40.11 8.79
N LEU A 337 5.26 -40.28 7.77
CA LEU A 337 6.64 -39.80 7.81
C LEU A 337 6.63 -38.30 8.11
N HIS A 338 7.04 -37.97 9.34
CA HIS A 338 7.74 -36.77 9.76
C HIS A 338 7.35 -35.48 9.03
N GLY A 339 6.37 -34.74 9.57
CA GLY A 339 6.29 -33.28 9.42
C GLY A 339 6.12 -32.70 8.01
N TYR A 340 5.94 -33.48 6.93
CA TYR A 340 5.85 -32.94 5.56
C TYR A 340 4.45 -33.04 4.97
N ALA A 341 4.13 -32.15 4.02
CA ALA A 341 2.93 -32.22 3.21
C ALA A 341 3.16 -31.70 1.78
N PHE A 342 2.44 -32.27 0.82
CA PHE A 342 2.21 -31.63 -0.48
C PHE A 342 0.93 -30.80 -0.40
N ALA A 343 0.91 -29.63 -1.02
CA ALA A 343 -0.27 -28.77 -1.06
C ALA A 343 -0.54 -28.22 -2.46
N THR A 344 -1.81 -28.06 -2.81
CA THR A 344 -2.26 -27.27 -3.96
C THR A 344 -3.41 -26.36 -3.54
N PHE A 345 -3.85 -25.47 -4.44
CA PHE A 345 -4.89 -24.49 -4.19
C PHE A 345 -5.96 -24.52 -5.29
N LEU A 346 -7.23 -24.45 -4.89
CA LEU A 346 -8.38 -24.34 -5.77
C LEU A 346 -9.28 -23.19 -5.31
N GLY A 347 -9.35 -22.13 -6.13
CA GLY A 347 -10.21 -20.96 -5.89
C GLY A 347 -11.64 -21.14 -6.42
N SER A 348 -12.52 -20.19 -6.09
CA SER A 348 -13.87 -20.13 -6.66
C SER A 348 -13.80 -19.69 -8.12
N ASN A 349 -14.56 -20.33 -9.00
CA ASN A 349 -14.47 -20.11 -10.45
C ASN A 349 -14.86 -18.67 -10.85
N HIS A 350 -13.87 -17.81 -11.01
CA HIS A 350 -13.99 -16.54 -11.72
C HIS A 350 -13.41 -16.71 -13.13
N MET A 351 -14.09 -17.50 -13.97
CA MET A 351 -13.74 -17.64 -15.39
C MET A 351 -13.98 -16.31 -16.11
N ALA A 352 -12.95 -15.75 -16.75
CA ALA A 352 -13.10 -14.54 -17.55
C ALA A 352 -14.05 -14.80 -18.74
N ASP A 353 -14.77 -13.78 -19.22
CA ASP A 353 -15.78 -13.91 -20.29
C ASP A 353 -15.24 -14.53 -21.61
N GLY A 354 -13.93 -14.51 -21.84
CA GLY A 354 -13.28 -15.21 -22.96
C GLY A 354 -13.16 -16.73 -22.81
N GLU A 355 -13.10 -17.25 -21.58
CA GLU A 355 -13.01 -18.69 -21.28
C GLU A 355 -14.39 -19.37 -21.23
N LYS A 356 -15.47 -18.60 -21.04
CA LYS A 356 -16.85 -19.08 -21.27
C LYS A 356 -17.07 -19.57 -22.71
N ALA A 357 -16.27 -19.09 -23.67
CA ALA A 357 -16.32 -19.54 -25.06
C ALA A 357 -15.72 -20.95 -25.29
N LEU A 358 -15.00 -21.50 -24.32
CA LEU A 358 -14.58 -22.92 -24.28
C LEU A 358 -15.65 -23.77 -23.57
N ALA A 359 -16.91 -23.58 -23.97
CA ALA A 359 -18.03 -24.41 -23.54
C ALA A 359 -17.83 -25.85 -24.06
N GLY A 360 -17.21 -26.69 -23.22
CA GLY A 360 -16.95 -28.10 -23.53
C GLY A 360 -15.86 -28.76 -22.67
N TYR A 361 -15.04 -27.98 -21.95
CA TYR A 361 -14.05 -28.52 -21.02
C TYR A 361 -14.51 -28.35 -19.57
N GLU A 362 -14.47 -29.44 -18.80
CA GLU A 362 -14.46 -29.38 -17.33
C GLU A 362 -13.42 -28.37 -16.85
N ASP A 363 -13.71 -27.69 -15.74
CA ASP A 363 -12.81 -26.76 -15.04
C ASP A 363 -11.36 -27.30 -15.00
N PRO A 364 -10.42 -26.67 -15.73
CA PRO A 364 -9.09 -27.23 -15.93
C PRO A 364 -8.24 -27.26 -14.65
N TYR A 365 -8.46 -26.31 -13.73
CA TYR A 365 -7.74 -26.28 -12.44
C TYR A 365 -8.28 -27.35 -11.50
N PHE A 366 -9.59 -27.58 -11.49
CA PHE A 366 -10.17 -28.71 -10.78
C PHE A 366 -9.62 -30.05 -11.31
N VAL A 367 -9.62 -30.24 -12.63
CA VAL A 367 -9.03 -31.44 -13.26
C VAL A 367 -7.54 -31.56 -12.92
N GLY A 368 -6.81 -30.45 -12.91
CA GLY A 368 -5.41 -30.38 -12.50
C GLY A 368 -5.17 -30.86 -11.06
N ALA A 369 -5.96 -30.37 -10.10
CA ALA A 369 -5.91 -30.83 -8.71
C ALA A 369 -6.20 -32.34 -8.59
N ARG A 370 -7.11 -32.89 -9.41
CA ARG A 370 -7.38 -34.33 -9.48
C ARG A 370 -6.20 -35.12 -10.07
N ILE A 371 -5.52 -34.57 -11.09
CA ILE A 371 -4.30 -35.18 -11.65
C ILE A 371 -3.23 -35.27 -10.56
N LEU A 372 -3.02 -34.20 -9.79
CA LEU A 372 -2.10 -34.23 -8.65
C LEU A 372 -2.51 -35.24 -7.58
N ALA A 373 -3.80 -35.32 -7.22
CA ALA A 373 -4.30 -36.32 -6.28
C ALA A 373 -3.98 -37.74 -6.76
N TYR A 374 -4.29 -38.04 -8.03
CA TYR A 374 -3.92 -39.32 -8.65
C TYR A 374 -2.41 -39.56 -8.63
N GLN A 375 -1.60 -38.59 -9.06
CA GLN A 375 -0.16 -38.76 -9.17
C GLN A 375 0.53 -38.93 -7.82
N LEU A 376 0.11 -38.20 -6.80
CA LEU A 376 0.73 -38.24 -5.47
C LEU A 376 0.22 -39.42 -4.62
N LEU A 377 -1.02 -39.87 -4.80
CA LEU A 377 -1.64 -40.85 -3.89
C LEU A 377 -1.80 -42.25 -4.50
N HIS A 378 -1.83 -42.37 -5.82
CA HIS A 378 -2.27 -43.60 -6.49
C HIS A 378 -1.35 -44.09 -7.60
N ALA A 379 -0.78 -43.19 -8.41
CA ALA A 379 -0.03 -43.56 -9.60
C ALA A 379 1.28 -44.30 -9.24
N PRO A 380 1.57 -45.48 -9.80
CA PRO A 380 2.71 -46.31 -9.39
C PRO A 380 4.07 -45.61 -9.42
N ASP A 381 4.31 -44.75 -10.42
CA ASP A 381 5.60 -44.12 -10.67
C ASP A 381 5.87 -42.85 -9.85
N THR A 382 4.81 -42.27 -9.28
CA THR A 382 4.85 -40.95 -8.60
C THR A 382 4.29 -40.97 -7.18
N LYS A 383 3.53 -42.02 -6.80
CA LYS A 383 2.90 -42.15 -5.49
C LYS A 383 3.89 -41.94 -4.35
N SER A 384 3.45 -41.18 -3.37
CA SER A 384 4.13 -40.85 -2.12
C SER A 384 3.29 -41.31 -0.92
N ASN A 385 3.94 -41.40 0.24
CA ASN A 385 3.27 -41.57 1.53
C ASN A 385 3.08 -40.24 2.28
N ILE A 386 3.51 -39.13 1.69
CA ILE A 386 3.34 -37.78 2.23
C ILE A 386 1.90 -37.31 1.94
N PRO A 387 1.18 -36.74 2.91
CA PRO A 387 -0.20 -36.29 2.71
C PRO A 387 -0.29 -35.22 1.63
N PHE A 388 -1.36 -35.26 0.85
CA PHE A 388 -1.68 -34.26 -0.16
C PHE A 388 -2.90 -33.45 0.26
N ILE A 389 -2.73 -32.13 0.37
CA ILE A 389 -3.72 -31.18 0.86
C ILE A 389 -4.20 -30.30 -0.30
N VAL A 390 -5.51 -30.14 -0.44
CA VAL A 390 -6.10 -29.16 -1.36
C VAL A 390 -6.72 -28.04 -0.55
N LEU A 391 -6.08 -26.87 -0.56
CA LEU A 391 -6.63 -25.64 0.01
C LEU A 391 -7.78 -25.16 -0.89
N VAL A 392 -8.98 -25.05 -0.34
CA VAL A 392 -10.16 -24.58 -1.08
C VAL A 392 -10.71 -23.29 -0.47
N THR A 393 -11.20 -22.39 -1.32
CA THR A 393 -11.90 -21.19 -0.84
C THR A 393 -13.37 -21.50 -0.54
N PRO A 394 -14.06 -20.68 0.28
CA PRO A 394 -15.45 -20.95 0.67
C PRO A 394 -16.43 -21.06 -0.51
N GLY A 395 -16.09 -20.49 -1.68
CA GLY A 395 -16.92 -20.51 -2.89
C GLY A 395 -16.74 -21.72 -3.81
N VAL A 396 -15.86 -22.68 -3.49
CA VAL A 396 -15.68 -23.91 -4.29
C VAL A 396 -16.85 -24.86 -4.07
N ASP A 397 -17.45 -25.35 -5.15
CA ASP A 397 -18.60 -26.27 -5.12
C ASP A 397 -18.35 -27.50 -4.23
N GLU A 398 -19.34 -27.84 -3.39
CA GLU A 398 -19.27 -28.97 -2.46
C GLU A 398 -19.04 -30.31 -3.16
N GLU A 399 -19.59 -30.48 -4.37
CA GLU A 399 -19.38 -31.71 -5.15
C GLU A 399 -17.93 -31.85 -5.62
N LYS A 400 -17.26 -30.74 -5.97
CA LYS A 400 -15.83 -30.75 -6.30
C LYS A 400 -14.98 -31.12 -5.09
N ARG A 401 -15.34 -30.59 -3.91
CA ARG A 401 -14.67 -30.92 -2.63
C ARG A 401 -14.79 -32.41 -2.32
N ARG A 402 -16.01 -32.94 -2.33
CA ARG A 402 -16.27 -34.38 -2.13
C ARG A 402 -15.55 -35.25 -3.15
N ARG A 403 -15.48 -34.80 -4.40
CA ARG A 403 -14.73 -35.52 -5.43
C ARG A 403 -13.23 -35.57 -5.12
N LEU A 404 -12.62 -34.48 -4.67
CA LEU A 404 -11.20 -34.45 -4.29
C LEU A 404 -10.92 -35.31 -3.05
N GLU A 405 -11.84 -35.32 -2.07
CA GLU A 405 -11.75 -36.22 -0.91
C GLU A 405 -11.87 -37.69 -1.34
N ALA A 406 -12.79 -38.02 -2.26
CA ALA A 406 -12.93 -39.35 -2.82
C ALA A 406 -11.70 -39.77 -3.64
N ASP A 407 -11.03 -38.82 -4.29
CA ASP A 407 -9.75 -39.03 -4.95
C ASP A 407 -8.59 -39.21 -3.93
N GLY A 408 -8.85 -39.07 -2.63
CA GLY A 408 -7.93 -39.34 -1.51
C GLY A 408 -7.22 -38.11 -0.96
N ALA A 409 -7.48 -36.91 -1.51
CA ALA A 409 -6.86 -35.68 -1.03
C ALA A 409 -7.48 -35.22 0.30
N ILE A 410 -6.70 -34.53 1.12
CA ILE A 410 -7.22 -33.84 2.30
C ILE A 410 -7.71 -32.46 1.87
N VAL A 411 -9.02 -32.29 1.75
CA VAL A 411 -9.59 -30.98 1.39
C VAL A 411 -9.67 -30.11 2.64
N LYS A 412 -9.09 -28.90 2.54
CA LYS A 412 -9.10 -27.94 3.64
C LYS A 412 -9.65 -26.61 3.16
N GLU A 413 -10.86 -26.29 3.60
CA GLU A 413 -11.39 -24.94 3.47
C GLU A 413 -10.56 -23.96 4.31
N VAL A 414 -10.24 -22.82 3.72
CA VAL A 414 -9.52 -21.72 4.37
C VAL A 414 -10.24 -20.39 4.20
N ASP A 415 -10.15 -19.55 5.21
CA ASP A 415 -10.72 -18.20 5.18
C ASP A 415 -10.05 -17.34 4.10
N ARG A 416 -10.84 -16.44 3.51
CA ARG A 416 -10.33 -15.39 2.62
C ARG A 416 -9.24 -14.58 3.33
N VAL A 417 -8.14 -14.32 2.64
CA VAL A 417 -7.09 -13.39 3.06
C VAL A 417 -7.55 -11.98 2.70
N ASP A 418 -7.46 -11.05 3.66
CA ASP A 418 -7.70 -9.64 3.38
C ASP A 418 -6.60 -9.13 2.42
N PRO A 419 -6.95 -8.70 1.20
CA PRO A 419 -5.97 -8.24 0.23
C PRO A 419 -5.33 -6.90 0.62
N GLY A 420 -5.84 -6.22 1.65
CA GLY A 420 -5.36 -4.90 2.05
C GLY A 420 -5.46 -3.90 0.90
N ASN A 421 -4.31 -3.38 0.46
CA ASN A 421 -4.18 -2.45 -0.66
C ASN A 421 -3.82 -3.15 -1.99
N VAL A 422 -3.71 -4.48 -2.02
CA VAL A 422 -3.42 -5.25 -3.24
C VAL A 422 -4.65 -5.27 -4.14
N VAL A 423 -4.60 -4.50 -5.24
CA VAL A 423 -5.67 -4.44 -6.24
C VAL A 423 -5.20 -5.15 -7.51
N THR A 424 -5.81 -6.30 -7.81
CA THR A 424 -5.61 -7.00 -9.08
C THR A 424 -6.60 -6.50 -10.13
N THR A 425 -6.16 -6.41 -11.38
CA THR A 425 -7.01 -6.13 -12.55
C THR A 425 -7.65 -7.39 -13.13
N GLN A 426 -7.26 -8.58 -12.64
CA GLN A 426 -7.76 -9.87 -13.11
C GLN A 426 -8.66 -10.50 -12.05
N GLU A 427 -9.96 -10.64 -12.37
CA GLU A 427 -10.97 -11.23 -11.49
C GLU A 427 -10.58 -12.64 -11.03
N ARG A 428 -9.95 -13.44 -11.90
CA ARG A 428 -9.41 -14.76 -11.57
C ARG A 428 -8.35 -14.79 -10.47
N TRP A 429 -7.74 -13.64 -10.17
CA TRP A 429 -6.71 -13.51 -9.13
C TRP A 429 -7.27 -12.91 -7.84
N ALA A 430 -8.59 -12.81 -7.71
CA ALA A 430 -9.25 -12.42 -6.46
C ALA A 430 -8.90 -13.37 -5.30
N ASP A 431 -8.62 -14.63 -5.63
CA ASP A 431 -8.51 -15.73 -4.68
C ASP A 431 -7.06 -16.17 -4.42
N VAL A 432 -6.09 -15.79 -5.26
CA VAL A 432 -4.73 -16.38 -5.21
C VAL A 432 -3.97 -16.02 -3.94
N LEU A 433 -4.35 -14.95 -3.24
CA LEU A 433 -3.79 -14.59 -1.93
C LEU A 433 -4.23 -15.57 -0.82
N ASP A 434 -5.30 -16.34 -1.00
CA ASP A 434 -5.74 -17.33 -0.02
C ASP A 434 -4.74 -18.50 0.10
N LYS A 435 -3.86 -18.68 -0.89
CA LYS A 435 -2.70 -19.59 -0.83
C LYS A 435 -1.89 -19.36 0.45
N PHE A 436 -1.72 -18.12 0.90
CA PHE A 436 -0.91 -17.78 2.08
C PHE A 436 -1.41 -18.43 3.38
N ARG A 437 -2.68 -18.88 3.43
CA ARG A 437 -3.23 -19.65 4.57
C ARG A 437 -2.43 -20.93 4.87
N MET A 438 -1.64 -21.44 3.91
CA MET A 438 -0.73 -22.57 4.13
C MET A 438 0.33 -22.29 5.21
N TRP A 439 0.72 -21.03 5.46
CA TRP A 439 1.62 -20.69 6.57
C TRP A 439 1.01 -20.86 7.96
N GLN A 440 -0.31 -21.03 8.07
CA GLN A 440 -0.97 -21.36 9.35
C GLN A 440 -0.86 -22.85 9.69
N MET A 441 -0.46 -23.71 8.75
CA MET A 441 -0.38 -25.17 8.95
C MET A 441 0.91 -25.59 9.67
N THR A 442 1.17 -24.98 10.83
CA THR A 442 2.40 -25.10 11.64
C THR A 442 2.67 -26.48 12.25
N GLN A 443 1.75 -27.42 12.09
CA GLN A 443 1.97 -28.84 12.42
C GLN A 443 2.95 -29.53 11.45
N PHE A 444 3.16 -28.95 10.26
CA PHE A 444 4.13 -29.44 9.28
C PHE A 444 5.44 -28.66 9.44
N GLU A 445 6.55 -29.40 9.45
CA GLU A 445 7.92 -28.90 9.31
C GLU A 445 8.15 -28.22 7.96
N ARG A 446 7.68 -28.82 6.85
CA ARG A 446 7.76 -28.26 5.50
C ARG A 446 6.55 -28.61 4.65
N ILE A 447 6.17 -27.71 3.77
CA ILE A 447 5.13 -27.93 2.75
C ILE A 447 5.73 -27.67 1.37
N ALA A 448 5.54 -28.60 0.44
CA ALA A 448 5.82 -28.39 -0.98
C ALA A 448 4.51 -28.01 -1.68
N PHE A 449 4.41 -26.75 -2.09
CA PHE A 449 3.28 -26.23 -2.84
C PHE A 449 3.47 -26.51 -4.34
N LEU A 450 2.41 -27.00 -4.97
CA LEU A 450 2.32 -27.31 -6.40
C LEU A 450 1.05 -26.66 -6.95
N ASP A 451 1.17 -25.75 -7.92
CA ASP A 451 0.01 -25.23 -8.65
C ASP A 451 -0.73 -26.37 -9.37
N ALA A 452 -2.03 -26.20 -9.60
CA ALA A 452 -2.88 -27.25 -10.15
C ALA A 452 -2.54 -27.64 -11.61
N ASP A 453 -1.74 -26.84 -12.31
CA ASP A 453 -1.22 -27.13 -13.64
C ASP A 453 0.16 -27.83 -13.62
N VAL A 454 0.64 -28.24 -12.44
CA VAL A 454 1.84 -29.06 -12.31
C VAL A 454 1.53 -30.53 -12.65
N VAL A 455 2.38 -31.15 -13.47
CA VAL A 455 2.27 -32.57 -13.84
C VAL A 455 3.57 -33.29 -13.51
N LEU A 456 3.48 -34.41 -12.78
CA LEU A 456 4.61 -35.23 -12.37
C LEU A 456 4.98 -36.29 -13.43
N PHE A 457 6.27 -36.55 -13.56
CA PHE A 457 6.81 -37.66 -14.37
C PHE A 457 7.44 -38.75 -13.51
N LYS A 458 7.90 -38.41 -12.30
CA LYS A 458 8.53 -39.34 -11.34
C LYS A 458 8.27 -38.88 -9.91
N ARG A 459 8.43 -39.78 -8.94
CA ARG A 459 8.33 -39.48 -7.50
C ARG A 459 9.20 -38.29 -7.08
N ILE A 460 8.65 -37.46 -6.17
CA ILE A 460 9.23 -36.18 -5.73
C ILE A 460 9.48 -36.07 -4.22
N ASP A 461 9.37 -37.15 -3.43
CA ASP A 461 9.58 -37.14 -1.97
C ASP A 461 10.91 -36.49 -1.55
N LYS A 462 11.96 -36.70 -2.35
CA LYS A 462 13.30 -36.14 -2.11
C LYS A 462 13.42 -34.64 -2.43
N LEU A 463 12.33 -33.97 -2.84
CA LEU A 463 12.30 -32.52 -3.00
C LEU A 463 12.55 -31.80 -1.67
N PHE A 464 12.07 -32.37 -0.56
CA PHE A 464 12.31 -31.85 0.79
C PHE A 464 13.77 -31.96 1.23
N ASP A 465 14.55 -32.85 0.60
CA ASP A 465 15.98 -33.05 0.86
C ASP A 465 16.88 -32.17 -0.04
N ASP A 466 16.29 -31.33 -0.90
CA ASP A 466 17.08 -30.43 -1.75
C ASP A 466 17.83 -29.40 -0.86
N PRO A 467 19.12 -29.11 -1.12
CA PRO A 467 19.87 -28.13 -0.34
C PRO A 467 19.23 -26.73 -0.27
N ALA A 468 18.39 -26.39 -1.26
CA ALA A 468 17.63 -25.14 -1.23
C ALA A 468 16.52 -25.13 -0.16
N ALA A 469 15.99 -26.30 0.21
CA ALA A 469 14.92 -26.48 1.21
C ALA A 469 15.44 -26.59 2.67
N GLU A 470 16.76 -26.49 2.88
CA GLU A 470 17.36 -26.43 4.20
C GLU A 470 16.92 -25.17 4.98
N LEU A 471 16.93 -25.28 6.31
CA LEU A 471 16.59 -24.18 7.20
C LEU A 471 17.61 -23.03 7.05
N GLN A 472 17.11 -21.81 6.85
CA GLN A 472 17.93 -20.62 6.67
C GLN A 472 17.78 -19.70 7.88
N ALA A 473 18.88 -19.09 8.33
CA ALA A 473 18.80 -17.99 9.28
C ALA A 473 18.37 -16.72 8.55
N THR A 474 17.46 -15.97 9.16
CA THR A 474 17.08 -14.64 8.70
C THR A 474 18.26 -13.69 8.93
N ALA A 475 18.67 -12.93 7.91
CA ALA A 475 19.76 -11.99 8.04
C ALA A 475 19.38 -10.86 9.02
N GLN A 476 20.31 -10.54 9.93
CA GLN A 476 20.13 -9.52 10.97
C GLN A 476 20.68 -8.13 10.55
N GLU A 477 21.06 -7.96 9.28
CA GLU A 477 21.58 -6.69 8.75
C GLU A 477 20.53 -6.06 7.81
N GLY A 478 19.91 -4.96 8.26
CA GLY A 478 18.87 -4.19 7.56
C GLY A 478 18.10 -3.29 8.53
N ASP A 479 17.41 -2.25 8.02
CA ASP A 479 16.66 -1.25 8.81
C ASP A 479 15.87 -1.83 10.01
N ASP A 480 15.91 -1.14 11.15
CA ASP A 480 15.56 -1.62 12.50
C ASP A 480 14.13 -2.22 12.67
N TRP A 481 13.19 -2.00 11.73
CA TRP A 481 11.80 -2.45 11.88
C TRP A 481 11.48 -3.84 11.32
N GLU A 482 12.12 -4.31 10.24
CA GLU A 482 11.85 -5.67 9.69
C GLU A 482 12.40 -6.74 10.66
N ALA A 483 13.53 -6.46 11.33
CA ALA A 483 14.19 -7.39 12.24
C ALA A 483 13.36 -7.79 13.47
N GLU A 484 12.44 -6.94 13.95
CA GLU A 484 11.60 -7.24 15.12
C GLU A 484 10.40 -8.16 14.80
N VAL A 485 9.97 -8.22 13.53
CA VAL A 485 8.73 -8.92 13.12
C VAL A 485 9.01 -10.26 12.42
N LEU A 486 10.19 -10.44 11.84
CA LEU A 486 10.54 -11.64 11.09
C LEU A 486 10.86 -12.86 12.00
N PRO A 487 10.62 -14.10 11.53
CA PRO A 487 11.08 -15.28 12.25
C PRO A 487 12.61 -15.35 12.22
N SER A 488 13.24 -15.99 13.22
CA SER A 488 14.70 -16.15 13.26
C SER A 488 15.23 -17.07 12.17
N HIS A 489 14.40 -18.00 11.71
CA HIS A 489 14.71 -18.93 10.63
C HIS A 489 13.50 -19.15 9.74
N TYR A 490 13.75 -19.41 8.46
CA TYR A 490 12.71 -19.65 7.46
C TYR A 490 13.16 -20.72 6.46
N VAL A 491 12.21 -21.21 5.66
CA VAL A 491 12.49 -21.98 4.44
C VAL A 491 11.64 -21.36 3.34
N LEU A 492 12.28 -20.95 2.25
CA LEU A 492 11.61 -20.71 0.98
C LEU A 492 12.54 -21.12 -0.17
N ALA A 493 12.22 -22.26 -0.77
CA ALA A 493 12.96 -22.86 -1.88
C ALA A 493 12.06 -22.88 -3.10
N GLY A 494 12.33 -22.03 -4.09
CA GLY A 494 11.50 -21.86 -5.28
C GLY A 494 12.24 -22.21 -6.55
N SER A 495 11.54 -22.14 -7.67
CA SER A 495 12.13 -22.26 -9.00
C SER A 495 12.06 -20.95 -9.79
N ALA A 496 13.14 -20.60 -10.48
CA ALA A 496 13.14 -19.57 -11.50
C ALA A 496 12.40 -20.03 -12.75
N GLY A 497 11.72 -19.08 -13.42
CA GLY A 497 11.11 -19.32 -14.71
C GLY A 497 12.13 -19.69 -15.80
N THR A 498 11.78 -20.66 -16.65
CA THR A 498 12.58 -21.04 -17.81
C THR A 498 12.02 -20.43 -19.10
N ALA A 499 12.91 -20.05 -20.02
CA ALA A 499 12.51 -19.55 -21.33
C ALA A 499 11.92 -20.69 -22.20
N PRO A 500 11.01 -20.42 -23.15
CA PRO A 500 10.40 -21.48 -23.97
C PRO A 500 11.42 -22.40 -24.67
N ASN A 501 12.55 -21.86 -25.14
CA ASN A 501 13.55 -22.61 -25.92
C ASN A 501 14.88 -22.78 -25.16
N HIS A 502 14.81 -23.09 -23.86
CA HIS A 502 15.99 -23.24 -23.01
C HIS A 502 16.79 -24.54 -23.29
N GLY A 503 18.07 -24.54 -22.93
CA GLY A 503 18.92 -25.75 -22.95
C GLY A 503 18.75 -26.58 -21.68
N TRP A 504 19.24 -27.84 -21.69
CA TRP A 504 19.22 -28.72 -20.52
C TRP A 504 20.65 -28.97 -19.98
N PRO A 505 20.88 -28.85 -18.65
CA PRO A 505 19.97 -28.21 -17.71
C PRO A 505 19.82 -26.70 -18.04
N PRO A 506 18.71 -26.06 -17.65
CA PRO A 506 18.58 -24.62 -17.77
C PRO A 506 19.76 -23.91 -17.10
N LYS A 507 20.32 -22.90 -17.75
CA LYS A 507 21.43 -22.11 -17.18
C LYS A 507 20.89 -20.91 -16.43
N TYR A 508 21.26 -20.76 -15.16
CA TYR A 508 21.01 -19.53 -14.41
C TYR A 508 21.98 -18.41 -14.86
N PRO A 509 21.58 -17.11 -14.89
CA PRO A 509 20.29 -16.55 -14.50
C PRO A 509 19.32 -16.35 -15.67
N PHE A 510 18.15 -16.98 -15.60
CA PHE A 510 16.94 -16.62 -16.36
C PHE A 510 15.81 -16.40 -15.37
N PRO A 511 14.98 -15.36 -15.57
CA PRO A 511 15.12 -14.04 -14.93
C PRO A 511 15.41 -14.10 -13.42
N LYS A 512 15.78 -12.96 -12.82
CA LYS A 512 16.02 -12.80 -11.35
C LYS A 512 14.81 -13.15 -10.46
N TYR A 513 13.75 -13.72 -11.02
CA TYR A 513 12.39 -13.75 -10.51
C TYR A 513 11.97 -15.17 -10.11
N MET A 514 11.40 -15.30 -8.92
CA MET A 514 10.88 -16.57 -8.41
C MET A 514 9.49 -16.82 -8.97
N ASN A 515 9.26 -17.99 -9.55
CA ASN A 515 7.89 -18.41 -9.88
C ASN A 515 7.21 -19.01 -8.64
N ALA A 516 5.94 -18.67 -8.41
CA ALA A 516 5.19 -19.09 -7.23
C ALA A 516 4.31 -20.33 -7.47
N GLY A 517 4.54 -21.10 -8.53
CA GLY A 517 3.78 -22.33 -8.79
C GLY A 517 4.42 -23.62 -8.29
N VAL A 518 5.72 -23.62 -7.99
CA VAL A 518 6.37 -24.74 -7.29
C VAL A 518 7.39 -24.19 -6.31
N PHE A 519 7.15 -24.42 -5.01
CA PHE A 519 8.09 -24.04 -3.97
C PHE A 519 7.93 -24.87 -2.69
N VAL A 520 9.00 -24.97 -1.91
CA VAL A 520 9.00 -25.56 -0.56
C VAL A 520 9.10 -24.45 0.47
N LEU A 521 8.25 -24.49 1.49
CA LEU A 521 8.20 -23.52 2.57
C LEU A 521 8.20 -24.20 3.95
N ARG A 522 8.55 -23.43 4.99
CA ARG A 522 8.29 -23.78 6.39
C ARG A 522 7.13 -22.92 6.91
N PRO A 523 6.01 -23.51 7.34
CA PRO A 523 4.89 -22.74 7.88
C PRO A 523 5.30 -21.98 9.15
N ASP A 524 4.97 -20.69 9.21
CA ASP A 524 5.30 -19.82 10.33
C ASP A 524 4.30 -18.65 10.37
N LEU A 525 3.68 -18.43 11.55
CA LEU A 525 2.67 -17.38 11.71
C LEU A 525 3.26 -15.98 11.64
N LYS A 526 4.49 -15.75 12.11
CA LYS A 526 5.14 -14.43 12.01
C LYS A 526 5.42 -14.09 10.55
N LEU A 527 5.81 -15.09 9.77
CA LEU A 527 6.05 -14.90 8.34
C LEU A 527 4.74 -14.58 7.60
N LEU A 528 3.62 -15.20 7.98
CA LEU A 528 2.31 -14.84 7.47
C LEU A 528 1.89 -13.40 7.87
N GLU A 529 2.09 -13.03 9.13
CA GLU A 529 1.85 -11.66 9.62
C GLU A 529 2.68 -10.64 8.83
N TYR A 530 3.95 -10.97 8.53
CA TYR A 530 4.79 -10.14 7.67
C TYR A 530 4.20 -9.97 6.27
N TYR A 531 3.81 -11.05 5.59
CA TYR A 531 3.17 -10.95 4.27
C TYR A 531 1.88 -10.13 4.32
N MET A 532 1.03 -10.34 5.33
CA MET A 532 -0.17 -9.55 5.53
C MET A 532 0.14 -8.08 5.76
N SER A 533 1.17 -7.76 6.53
CA SER A 533 1.60 -6.37 6.74
C SER A 533 2.01 -5.69 5.44
N LEU A 534 2.74 -6.39 4.55
CA LEU A 534 3.15 -5.87 3.24
C LEU A 534 1.94 -5.52 2.36
N MET A 535 0.88 -6.32 2.40
CA MET A 535 -0.35 -6.06 1.64
C MET A 535 -1.09 -4.81 2.13
N HIS A 536 -0.93 -4.43 3.40
CA HIS A 536 -1.61 -3.29 4.01
C HIS A 536 -0.79 -2.00 4.00
N LEU A 537 0.43 -2.03 3.44
CA LEU A 537 1.23 -0.84 3.24
C LEU A 537 0.54 0.12 2.25
N PRO A 538 0.45 1.42 2.56
CA PRO A 538 -0.20 2.40 1.68
C PRO A 538 0.42 2.45 0.28
N ASP A 539 1.74 2.28 0.21
CA ASP A 539 2.52 2.11 -1.01
C ASP A 539 3.00 0.66 -1.06
N LEU A 540 2.41 -0.15 -1.94
CA LEU A 540 2.84 -1.54 -2.10
C LEU A 540 4.29 -1.57 -2.60
N PRO A 541 5.19 -2.29 -1.92
CA PRO A 541 6.59 -2.34 -2.32
C PRO A 541 6.84 -3.31 -3.49
N PHE A 542 5.77 -3.92 -4.01
CA PHE A 542 5.78 -4.83 -5.15
C PHE A 542 4.62 -4.51 -6.10
N ASP A 543 4.79 -4.87 -7.37
CA ASP A 543 3.74 -4.74 -8.39
C ASP A 543 2.59 -5.73 -8.07
N PRO A 544 1.34 -5.28 -7.86
CA PRO A 544 0.23 -6.16 -7.56
C PRO A 544 -0.27 -6.95 -8.78
N LEU A 545 0.36 -6.79 -9.97
CA LEU A 545 -0.05 -7.50 -11.18
C LEU A 545 -0.22 -8.99 -10.88
N PHE A 546 0.83 -9.71 -10.46
CA PHE A 546 0.77 -11.11 -10.01
C PHE A 546 0.83 -11.15 -8.46
N PRO A 547 -0.31 -11.07 -7.75
CA PRO A 547 -0.35 -10.65 -6.34
C PRO A 547 0.52 -11.49 -5.41
N GLU A 548 0.34 -12.80 -5.42
CA GLU A 548 1.04 -13.76 -4.57
C GLU A 548 2.50 -13.90 -4.98
N GLN A 549 2.76 -13.96 -6.28
CA GLN A 549 4.10 -14.21 -6.82
C GLN A 549 5.01 -13.00 -6.61
N ASN A 550 4.52 -11.80 -6.89
CA ASN A 550 5.27 -10.56 -6.71
C ASN A 550 5.48 -10.23 -5.23
N LEU A 551 4.50 -10.54 -4.37
CA LEU A 551 4.66 -10.41 -2.91
C LEU A 551 5.77 -11.34 -2.42
N LEU A 552 5.70 -12.65 -2.73
CA LEU A 552 6.75 -13.60 -2.34
C LEU A 552 8.10 -13.21 -2.92
N PHE A 553 8.13 -12.73 -4.17
CA PHE A 553 9.36 -12.29 -4.80
C PHE A 553 10.00 -11.08 -4.09
N TYR A 554 9.20 -10.11 -3.64
CA TYR A 554 9.69 -8.97 -2.87
C TYR A 554 10.11 -9.37 -1.45
N ALA A 555 9.28 -10.11 -0.74
CA ALA A 555 9.54 -10.56 0.63
C ALA A 555 10.82 -11.41 0.73
N HIS A 556 11.13 -12.15 -0.34
CA HIS A 556 12.29 -13.03 -0.41
C HIS A 556 13.32 -12.60 -1.45
N ARG A 557 13.36 -11.30 -1.78
CA ARG A 557 14.34 -10.71 -2.70
C ARG A 557 15.78 -11.05 -2.30
N ARG A 558 16.68 -11.12 -3.29
CA ARG A 558 18.06 -11.60 -3.12
C ARG A 558 18.89 -10.75 -2.15
N ASP A 559 18.59 -9.46 -2.08
CA ASP A 559 19.19 -8.44 -1.24
C ASP A 559 18.39 -8.17 0.06
N GLY A 560 17.35 -8.96 0.31
CA GLY A 560 16.50 -8.84 1.50
C GLY A 560 16.94 -9.75 2.65
N PRO A 561 16.23 -9.70 3.78
CA PRO A 561 16.60 -10.46 4.99
C PRO A 561 16.34 -11.97 4.88
N MET A 562 15.47 -12.39 3.96
CA MET A 562 15.07 -13.78 3.77
C MET A 562 15.15 -14.23 2.30
N PRO A 563 16.31 -14.18 1.63
CA PRO A 563 16.40 -14.53 0.21
C PRO A 563 15.92 -15.97 -0.07
N TRP A 564 15.14 -16.16 -1.13
CA TRP A 564 14.73 -17.50 -1.57
C TRP A 564 15.92 -18.27 -2.19
N ARG A 565 15.89 -19.60 -2.11
CA ARG A 565 16.91 -20.47 -2.74
C ARG A 565 16.34 -21.22 -3.95
N GLN A 566 17.16 -21.37 -4.98
CA GLN A 566 16.78 -22.08 -6.21
C GLN A 566 16.87 -23.59 -5.98
N ILE A 567 15.74 -24.29 -6.09
CA ILE A 567 15.71 -25.75 -6.17
C ILE A 567 16.36 -26.21 -7.48
N ASP A 568 16.98 -27.38 -7.49
CA ASP A 568 17.60 -27.94 -8.70
C ASP A 568 16.59 -28.04 -9.87
N PHE A 569 16.98 -27.58 -11.07
CA PHE A 569 16.13 -27.66 -12.27
C PHE A 569 15.72 -29.08 -12.67
N LYS A 570 16.35 -30.12 -12.08
CA LYS A 570 15.84 -31.50 -12.18
C LYS A 570 14.44 -31.65 -11.60
N TRP A 571 14.02 -30.80 -10.66
CA TRP A 571 12.72 -30.90 -10.01
C TRP A 571 11.62 -30.39 -10.91
N VAL A 572 11.76 -29.18 -11.44
CA VAL A 572 10.73 -28.54 -12.26
C VAL A 572 11.36 -27.66 -13.34
N THR A 573 10.73 -27.68 -14.50
CA THR A 573 10.91 -26.69 -15.56
C THR A 573 9.56 -26.03 -15.88
N HIS A 574 9.61 -24.75 -16.25
CA HIS A 574 8.47 -24.01 -16.78
C HIS A 574 8.52 -24.05 -18.30
N LYS A 575 7.37 -24.02 -19.00
CA LYS A 575 7.36 -24.07 -20.47
C LYS A 575 8.17 -25.27 -20.97
N THR A 576 7.87 -26.42 -20.39
CA THR A 576 8.73 -27.63 -20.42
C THR A 576 8.91 -28.11 -21.86
N THR A 577 10.09 -28.60 -22.20
CA THR A 577 10.37 -29.21 -23.50
C THR A 577 10.43 -30.73 -23.40
N VAL A 578 10.22 -31.42 -24.54
CA VAL A 578 10.40 -32.89 -24.61
C VAL A 578 11.82 -33.32 -24.19
N LYS A 579 12.82 -32.45 -24.40
CA LYS A 579 14.20 -32.70 -24.01
C LYS A 579 14.35 -32.78 -22.49
N ASP A 580 13.68 -31.90 -21.75
CA ASP A 580 13.74 -31.87 -20.28
C ASP A 580 13.15 -33.15 -19.69
N ILE A 581 11.99 -33.57 -20.22
CA ILE A 581 11.32 -34.84 -19.86
C ILE A 581 12.24 -36.04 -20.12
N LYS A 582 12.82 -36.13 -21.32
CA LYS A 582 13.77 -37.20 -21.68
C LYS A 582 15.04 -37.17 -20.83
N SER A 583 15.47 -35.99 -20.42
CA SER A 583 16.67 -35.80 -19.61
C SER A 583 16.42 -35.96 -18.11
N GLY A 584 15.17 -36.21 -17.71
CA GLY A 584 14.81 -36.68 -16.39
C GLY A 584 14.27 -35.63 -15.42
N VAL A 585 13.75 -34.49 -15.91
CA VAL A 585 12.98 -33.57 -15.08
C VAL A 585 11.83 -34.31 -14.38
N ARG A 586 11.54 -33.95 -13.13
CA ARG A 586 10.55 -34.64 -12.29
C ARG A 586 9.14 -34.10 -12.48
N MET A 587 9.00 -32.80 -12.74
CA MET A 587 7.74 -32.09 -12.90
C MET A 587 7.79 -31.12 -14.08
N ALA A 588 6.66 -30.94 -14.74
CA ALA A 588 6.41 -29.81 -15.63
C ALA A 588 5.43 -28.84 -14.96
N HIS A 589 5.76 -27.56 -14.93
CA HIS A 589 4.79 -26.49 -14.64
C HIS A 589 4.40 -25.85 -15.98
N ASP A 590 3.30 -26.33 -16.57
CA ASP A 590 2.79 -25.94 -17.89
C ASP A 590 1.30 -26.29 -17.99
N HIS A 591 0.49 -25.44 -18.61
CA HIS A 591 -0.94 -25.68 -18.70
C HIS A 591 -1.21 -26.92 -19.58
N PHE A 592 -1.66 -28.04 -18.98
CA PHE A 592 -1.90 -29.26 -19.77
C PHE A 592 -3.02 -29.09 -20.82
N TRP A 593 -3.91 -28.11 -20.63
CA TRP A 593 -4.97 -27.74 -21.56
C TRP A 593 -4.48 -26.85 -22.70
N GLU A 594 -3.53 -25.95 -22.43
CA GLU A 594 -2.92 -25.02 -23.39
C GLU A 594 -1.38 -24.95 -23.21
N PRO A 595 -0.67 -26.03 -23.59
CA PRO A 595 0.75 -26.16 -23.32
C PRO A 595 1.57 -25.29 -24.27
N VAL A 596 2.65 -24.69 -23.77
CA VAL A 596 3.53 -23.82 -24.60
C VAL A 596 4.11 -24.57 -25.80
N HIS A 597 4.48 -25.84 -25.60
CA HIS A 597 4.95 -26.72 -26.67
C HIS A 597 3.92 -27.81 -26.95
N GLU A 598 3.36 -27.81 -28.16
CA GLU A 598 2.38 -28.81 -28.60
C GLU A 598 2.88 -30.25 -28.39
N SER A 599 4.17 -30.48 -28.67
CA SER A 599 4.84 -31.79 -28.48
C SER A 599 4.85 -32.28 -27.03
N VAL A 600 4.83 -31.37 -26.05
CA VAL A 600 4.69 -31.70 -24.62
C VAL A 600 3.23 -31.88 -24.24
N GLY A 601 2.32 -31.15 -24.89
CA GLY A 601 0.89 -31.26 -24.67
C GLY A 601 0.32 -32.67 -24.79
N ALA A 602 0.78 -33.44 -25.77
CA ALA A 602 0.36 -34.84 -25.92
C ALA A 602 0.75 -35.70 -24.70
N ILE A 603 1.91 -35.42 -24.09
CA ILE A 603 2.41 -36.13 -22.90
C ILE A 603 1.58 -35.73 -21.67
N LEU A 604 1.35 -34.42 -21.47
CA LEU A 604 0.58 -33.92 -20.31
C LEU A 604 -0.88 -34.40 -20.35
N LYS A 605 -1.54 -34.31 -21.52
CA LYS A 605 -2.88 -34.87 -21.72
C LYS A 605 -2.91 -36.40 -21.57
N GLY A 606 -1.80 -37.07 -21.81
CA GLY A 606 -1.62 -38.49 -21.49
C GLY A 606 -1.79 -38.79 -20.00
N LYS A 607 -1.22 -37.94 -19.12
CA LYS A 607 -1.37 -38.09 -17.67
C LYS A 607 -2.80 -37.89 -17.17
N LYS A 608 -3.55 -36.98 -17.80
CA LYS A 608 -5.00 -36.86 -17.56
C LYS A 608 -5.73 -38.18 -17.88
N ARG A 609 -5.46 -38.78 -19.05
CA ARG A 609 -6.09 -40.06 -19.44
C ARG A 609 -5.73 -41.22 -18.52
N GLU A 610 -4.51 -41.26 -17.99
CA GLU A 610 -4.10 -42.25 -16.98
C GLU A 610 -4.96 -42.15 -15.71
N MET A 611 -5.18 -40.92 -15.21
CA MET A 611 -6.07 -40.65 -14.09
C MET A 611 -7.52 -41.05 -14.38
N GLU A 612 -8.07 -40.62 -15.53
CA GLU A 612 -9.46 -40.94 -15.91
C GLU A 612 -9.69 -42.44 -15.99
N LYS A 613 -8.76 -43.17 -16.60
CA LYS A 613 -8.81 -44.64 -16.67
C LYS A 613 -8.80 -45.26 -15.27
N PHE A 614 -7.94 -44.76 -14.38
CA PHE A 614 -7.83 -45.27 -13.01
C PHE A 614 -9.15 -45.15 -12.22
N TRP A 615 -9.86 -44.03 -12.37
CA TRP A 615 -11.14 -43.80 -11.69
C TRP A 615 -12.31 -44.51 -12.37
N ALA A 616 -12.32 -44.58 -13.70
CA ALA A 616 -13.33 -45.34 -14.46
C ALA A 616 -13.34 -46.83 -14.08
N GLU A 617 -12.16 -47.45 -13.91
CA GLU A 617 -12.03 -48.84 -13.45
C GLU A 617 -12.56 -49.07 -12.02
N ARG A 618 -12.77 -48.00 -11.24
CA ARG A 618 -13.25 -48.04 -9.86
C ARG A 618 -14.71 -47.57 -9.72
N GLY A 619 -15.38 -47.28 -10.84
CA GLY A 619 -16.77 -46.82 -10.86
C GLY A 619 -16.98 -45.41 -10.29
N ALA A 620 -15.92 -44.58 -10.31
CA ALA A 620 -15.89 -43.24 -9.72
C ALA A 620 -16.03 -42.13 -10.77
#